data_AF-A0AAW0D6U8-F1
#
_entry.id   AF-A0AAW0D6U8-F1
#
_cell.length_a   1.000
_cell.length_b   1.000
_cell.length_c   1.000
_cell.angle_alpha   90.00
_cell.angle_beta   90.00
_cell.angle_gamma   90.00
#
_symmetry.space_group_name_H-M   'P 1'
#
loop_
_entity.id
_entity.type
_entity.pdbx_description
1 polymer ?
#
loop_
_entity_poly.entity_id
_entity_poly.type
_entity_poly.pdbx_seq_one_letter_code
_entity_poly.pdbx_strand_id
1 'polypeptide(L)'
;MTNETTQLSNERIVRFPRRLPTNNPPPLKGMPLNDRPAPLYALAWVCSHSKLYKNLSVGESEPVNSSDHTDVVSKKWRQVRDPDCKYVPRPIPFPGPDGKFYLVAFFNDVDPAAKHTSRSMNAANDRAICSAKIAFGVDQDPSLDSTLAWYRWPLTWVYYERMERKKARWVAKGRDITEMDGGFSDSESETEC
;
A
#
# COMPACT_ATOMS: atom_id res chain seq x y z
N MET A 1 39.85 -36.44 19.30
CA MET A 1 38.41 -36.45 18.96
C MET A 1 37.90 -35.04 19.18
N THR A 2 37.79 -34.27 18.09
CA THR A 2 37.41 -32.86 18.10
C THR A 2 35.90 -32.73 17.97
N ASN A 3 35.31 -31.94 18.86
CA ASN A 3 33.87 -31.68 18.96
C ASN A 3 33.30 -31.06 17.69
N GLU A 4 32.51 -31.83 16.93
CA GLU A 4 31.57 -31.33 15.93
C GLU A 4 30.26 -30.91 16.63
N THR A 5 30.36 -29.92 17.50
CA THR A 5 29.18 -29.24 18.04
C THR A 5 28.82 -28.11 17.11
N THR A 6 27.87 -28.41 16.22
CA THR A 6 26.77 -27.49 15.91
C THR A 6 27.20 -26.13 15.34
N GLN A 7 27.77 -26.12 14.15
CA GLN A 7 27.57 -24.99 13.24
C GLN A 7 26.17 -25.12 12.62
N LEU A 8 25.14 -24.81 13.42
CA LEU A 8 23.89 -24.32 12.88
C LEU A 8 24.23 -23.01 12.17
N SER A 9 24.42 -23.07 10.86
CA SER A 9 24.23 -21.92 10.02
C SER A 9 22.84 -21.40 10.33
N ASN A 10 22.78 -20.30 11.08
CA ASN A 10 21.62 -19.42 11.09
C ASN A 10 21.50 -18.88 9.66
N GLU A 11 20.98 -19.71 8.75
CA GLU A 11 20.32 -19.24 7.54
C GLU A 11 19.25 -18.29 8.03
N ARG A 12 19.58 -16.98 8.02
CA ARG A 12 18.61 -15.94 8.28
C ARG A 12 17.50 -16.14 7.28
N ILE A 13 16.40 -16.76 7.72
CA ILE A 13 15.17 -16.86 6.94
C ILE A 13 14.83 -15.43 6.53
N VAL A 14 15.12 -15.07 5.28
CA VAL A 14 14.83 -13.74 4.76
C VAL A 14 13.31 -13.64 4.71
N ARG A 15 12.77 -12.92 5.69
CA ARG A 15 11.38 -12.49 5.68
C ARG A 15 11.35 -11.13 5.00
N PHE A 16 10.96 -11.11 3.73
CA PHE A 16 10.66 -9.88 3.00
C PHE A 16 9.71 -8.99 3.83
N PRO A 17 10.11 -7.75 4.18
CA PRO A 17 9.32 -6.87 5.04
C PRO A 17 7.92 -6.61 4.47
N ARG A 18 6.92 -6.47 5.35
CA ARG A 18 5.53 -6.15 4.92
C ARG A 18 5.44 -4.77 4.26
N ARG A 19 6.25 -3.82 4.74
CA ARG A 19 6.37 -2.45 4.25
C ARG A 19 7.85 -2.10 4.05
N LEU A 20 8.16 -1.31 3.02
CA LEU A 20 9.47 -0.74 2.78
C LEU A 20 9.32 0.77 2.55
N PRO A 21 10.27 1.60 3.01
CA PRO A 21 10.21 3.04 2.76
C PRO A 21 10.52 3.33 1.28
N THR A 22 10.03 4.45 0.78
CA THR A 22 10.15 4.85 -0.63
C THR A 22 11.60 4.96 -1.12
N ASN A 23 12.52 5.37 -0.24
CA ASN A 23 13.96 5.48 -0.52
C ASN A 23 14.73 4.15 -0.43
N ASN A 24 14.09 3.06 -0.03
CA ASN A 24 14.67 1.71 -0.04
C ASN A 24 13.73 0.77 -0.82
N PRO A 25 13.64 0.94 -2.14
CA PRO A 25 12.70 0.19 -2.96
C PRO A 25 13.02 -1.31 -2.99
N PRO A 26 11.99 -2.17 -3.12
CA PRO A 26 12.19 -3.59 -3.27
C PRO A 26 12.90 -3.91 -4.60
N PRO A 27 13.62 -5.04 -4.67
CA PRO A 27 14.11 -5.57 -5.95
C PRO A 27 12.94 -5.89 -6.89
N LEU A 28 13.24 -6.08 -8.18
CA LEU A 28 12.23 -6.48 -9.16
C LEU A 28 11.60 -7.82 -8.75
N LYS A 29 10.28 -7.95 -8.88
CA LYS A 29 9.56 -9.21 -8.61
C LYS A 29 10.22 -10.38 -9.33
N GLY A 30 10.40 -11.49 -8.62
CA GLY A 30 11.01 -12.71 -9.15
C GLY A 30 12.55 -12.71 -9.16
N MET A 31 13.19 -11.55 -8.96
CA MET A 31 14.65 -11.49 -8.83
C MET A 31 15.09 -12.32 -7.62
N PRO A 32 16.08 -13.21 -7.76
CA PRO A 32 16.56 -14.03 -6.66
C PRO A 32 17.28 -13.15 -5.63
N LEU A 33 16.86 -13.25 -4.36
CA LEU A 33 17.52 -12.64 -3.22
C LEU A 33 17.68 -13.68 -2.13
N ASN A 34 18.92 -14.13 -1.89
CA ASN A 34 19.25 -15.18 -0.91
C ASN A 34 18.34 -16.41 -1.07
N ASP A 35 18.35 -16.99 -2.27
CA ASP A 35 17.63 -18.21 -2.65
C ASP A 35 16.10 -18.13 -2.59
N ARG A 36 15.54 -16.92 -2.49
CA ARG A 36 14.09 -16.69 -2.58
C ARG A 36 13.76 -15.64 -3.64
N PRO A 37 12.73 -15.86 -4.47
CA PRO A 37 12.29 -14.85 -5.41
C PRO A 37 11.65 -13.68 -4.67
N ALA A 38 12.03 -12.46 -5.04
CA ALA A 38 11.43 -11.25 -4.51
C ALA A 38 9.91 -11.24 -4.76
N PRO A 39 9.08 -10.94 -3.74
CA PRO A 39 7.64 -10.89 -3.92
C PRO A 39 7.23 -9.60 -4.65
N LEU A 40 5.96 -9.55 -5.03
CA LEU A 40 5.34 -8.35 -5.56
C LEU A 40 5.18 -7.30 -4.44
N TYR A 41 5.45 -6.04 -4.77
CA TYR A 41 5.22 -4.87 -3.96
C TYR A 41 4.53 -3.80 -4.80
N ALA A 42 3.64 -3.05 -4.16
CA ALA A 42 2.99 -1.88 -4.73
C ALA A 42 3.52 -0.61 -4.04
N LEU A 43 3.93 0.39 -4.82
CA LEU A 43 4.16 1.73 -4.30
C LEU A 43 2.80 2.43 -4.19
N ALA A 44 2.39 2.79 -2.98
CA ALA A 44 1.04 3.31 -2.76
C ALA A 44 0.98 4.37 -1.65
N TRP A 45 0.00 5.26 -1.76
CA TRP A 45 -0.51 6.02 -0.62
C TRP A 45 -1.64 5.25 0.06
N VAL A 46 -1.93 5.57 1.33
CA VAL A 46 -2.97 4.90 2.11
C VAL A 46 -3.94 5.92 2.71
N CYS A 47 -5.23 5.78 2.42
CA CYS A 47 -6.28 6.67 2.94
C CYS A 47 -7.53 5.90 3.41
N SER A 48 -8.42 6.61 4.10
CA SER A 48 -9.79 6.14 4.37
C SER A 48 -10.66 6.26 3.12
N HIS A 49 -11.80 5.56 3.12
CA HIS A 49 -12.83 5.67 2.08
C HIS A 49 -13.30 7.13 1.90
N SER A 50 -13.66 7.79 3.00
CA SER A 50 -14.10 9.19 3.00
C SER A 50 -13.07 10.14 2.37
N LYS A 51 -11.78 9.92 2.67
CA LYS A 51 -10.69 10.73 2.13
C LYS A 51 -10.47 10.48 0.64
N LEU A 52 -10.55 9.24 0.16
CA LEU A 52 -10.51 8.95 -1.28
C LEU A 52 -11.60 9.71 -2.03
N TYR A 53 -12.86 9.55 -1.62
CA TYR A 53 -13.99 10.15 -2.32
C TYR A 53 -13.98 11.68 -2.27
N LYS A 54 -13.58 12.25 -1.13
CA LYS A 54 -13.37 13.70 -1.01
C LYS A 54 -12.36 14.21 -2.04
N ASN A 55 -11.20 13.57 -2.14
CA ASN A 55 -10.14 14.01 -3.06
C ASN A 55 -10.54 13.80 -4.54
N LEU A 56 -11.23 12.70 -4.86
CA LEU A 56 -11.70 12.46 -6.22
C LEU A 56 -12.84 13.39 -6.65
N SER A 57 -13.66 13.87 -5.71
CA SER A 57 -14.77 14.78 -6.02
C SER A 57 -14.32 16.20 -6.36
N VAL A 58 -13.06 16.56 -6.08
CA VAL A 58 -12.56 17.90 -6.44
C VAL A 58 -12.51 18.05 -7.96
N GLY A 59 -13.26 19.03 -8.47
CA GLY A 59 -13.38 19.33 -9.90
C GLY A 59 -14.39 18.45 -10.65
N GLU A 60 -15.12 17.58 -9.95
CA GLU A 60 -16.25 16.84 -10.52
C GLU A 60 -17.58 17.56 -10.22
N SER A 61 -18.56 17.44 -11.11
CA SER A 61 -19.88 18.07 -10.92
C SER A 61 -20.73 17.34 -9.88
N GLU A 62 -20.50 16.05 -9.71
CA GLU A 62 -21.24 15.17 -8.80
C GLU A 62 -20.28 14.50 -7.80
N PRO A 63 -20.76 14.15 -6.59
CA PRO A 63 -19.97 13.38 -5.62
C PRO A 63 -19.54 12.03 -6.18
N VAL A 64 -18.27 11.67 -5.98
CA VAL A 64 -17.72 10.38 -6.40
C VAL A 64 -18.08 9.30 -5.39
N ASN A 65 -18.68 8.21 -5.86
CA ASN A 65 -19.08 7.06 -5.03
C ASN A 65 -18.17 5.84 -5.27
N SER A 66 -18.54 4.70 -4.66
CA SER A 66 -17.79 3.45 -4.76
C SER A 66 -17.81 2.78 -6.13
N SER A 67 -18.81 2.99 -6.99
CA SER A 67 -18.80 2.43 -8.35
C SER A 67 -17.90 3.23 -9.29
N ASP A 68 -17.75 4.54 -9.06
CA ASP A 68 -17.23 5.46 -10.09
C ASP A 68 -15.76 5.84 -9.89
N HIS A 69 -15.21 5.59 -8.70
CA HIS A 69 -13.86 6.05 -8.34
C HIS A 69 -12.75 5.58 -9.30
N THR A 70 -12.83 4.36 -9.85
CA THR A 70 -11.84 3.87 -10.82
C THR A 70 -11.93 4.60 -12.16
N ASP A 71 -13.13 4.96 -12.60
CA ASP A 71 -13.37 5.70 -13.83
C ASP A 71 -12.93 7.16 -13.70
N VAL A 72 -13.20 7.78 -12.55
CA VAL A 72 -12.73 9.13 -12.23
C VAL A 72 -11.20 9.17 -12.21
N VAL A 73 -10.52 8.22 -11.54
CA VAL A 73 -9.06 8.13 -11.57
C VAL A 73 -8.56 7.95 -13.01
N SER A 74 -9.21 7.12 -13.80
CA SER A 74 -8.83 6.88 -15.21
C SER A 74 -9.03 8.14 -16.09
N LYS A 75 -10.09 8.91 -15.84
CA LYS A 75 -10.34 10.21 -16.49
C LYS A 75 -9.26 11.22 -16.11
N LYS A 76 -9.00 11.42 -14.81
CA LYS A 76 -7.98 12.36 -14.32
C LYS A 76 -6.59 11.96 -14.79
N TRP A 77 -6.22 10.68 -14.74
CA TRP A 77 -4.95 10.17 -15.25
C TRP A 77 -4.74 10.52 -16.73
N ARG A 78 -5.75 10.35 -17.59
CA ARG A 78 -5.63 10.73 -19.01
C ARG A 78 -5.35 12.22 -19.22
N GLN A 79 -5.83 13.08 -18.32
CA GLN A 79 -5.63 14.53 -18.40
C GLN A 79 -4.24 14.96 -17.91
N VAL A 80 -3.72 14.29 -16.88
CA VAL A 80 -2.50 14.72 -16.18
C VAL A 80 -1.27 13.85 -16.45
N ARG A 81 -1.44 12.72 -17.14
CA ARG A 81 -0.34 11.83 -17.53
C ARG A 81 0.62 12.57 -18.44
N ASP A 82 1.88 12.63 -18.02
CA ASP A 82 2.97 13.08 -18.88
C ASP A 82 3.09 12.17 -20.14
N PRO A 83 3.20 12.74 -21.35
CA PRO A 83 3.34 11.95 -22.59
C PRO A 83 4.48 10.94 -22.58
N ASP A 84 5.57 11.23 -21.86
CA ASP A 84 6.74 10.34 -21.72
C ASP A 84 6.43 9.13 -20.83
N CYS A 85 5.32 9.13 -20.10
CA CYS A 85 4.85 8.04 -19.25
C CYS A 85 3.93 7.04 -19.98
N LYS A 86 3.96 6.98 -21.32
CA LYS A 86 3.08 6.11 -22.13
C LYS A 86 3.09 4.62 -21.76
N TYR A 87 4.20 4.12 -21.21
CA TYR A 87 4.37 2.71 -20.80
C TYR A 87 4.13 2.48 -19.31
N VAL A 88 3.83 3.52 -18.55
CA VAL A 88 3.50 3.37 -17.14
C VAL A 88 2.03 2.99 -17.02
N PRO A 89 1.70 1.88 -16.35
CA PRO A 89 0.31 1.52 -16.08
C PRO A 89 -0.43 2.68 -15.40
N ARG A 90 -1.74 2.78 -15.65
CA ARG A 90 -2.56 3.74 -14.91
C ARG A 90 -2.50 3.43 -13.41
N PRO A 91 -2.53 4.46 -12.54
CA PRO A 91 -2.66 4.24 -11.11
C PRO A 91 -4.05 3.64 -10.79
N ILE A 92 -4.13 2.82 -9.75
CA ILE A 92 -5.35 2.08 -9.39
C ILE A 92 -5.60 2.17 -7.88
N PRO A 93 -6.80 2.59 -7.44
CA PRO A 93 -7.21 2.47 -6.05
C PRO A 93 -7.59 1.01 -5.75
N PHE A 94 -7.03 0.44 -4.69
CA PHE A 94 -7.38 -0.90 -4.22
C PHE A 94 -7.95 -0.88 -2.80
N PRO A 95 -9.11 -1.50 -2.55
CA PRO A 95 -9.60 -1.69 -1.19
C PRO A 95 -8.76 -2.74 -0.48
N GLY A 96 -8.21 -2.37 0.68
CA GLY A 96 -7.51 -3.27 1.59
C GLY A 96 -8.46 -3.97 2.56
N PRO A 97 -8.11 -5.17 3.05
CA PRO A 97 -8.93 -5.91 4.01
C PRO A 97 -8.98 -5.27 5.42
N ASP A 98 -8.19 -4.21 5.63
CA ASP A 98 -8.20 -3.38 6.83
C ASP A 98 -9.21 -2.22 6.74
N GLY A 99 -9.98 -2.11 5.65
CA GLY A 99 -10.96 -1.05 5.45
C GLY A 99 -10.37 0.26 4.92
N LYS A 100 -9.11 0.24 4.45
CA LYS A 100 -8.44 1.40 3.84
C LYS A 100 -8.33 1.24 2.34
N PHE A 101 -8.12 2.34 1.63
CA PHE A 101 -7.70 2.31 0.24
C PHE A 101 -6.19 2.44 0.11
N TYR A 102 -5.63 1.61 -0.77
CA TYR A 102 -4.24 1.66 -1.21
C TYR A 102 -4.23 2.24 -2.62
N LEU A 103 -3.78 3.47 -2.74
CA LEU A 103 -3.74 4.23 -3.99
C LEU A 103 -2.44 3.88 -4.71
N VAL A 104 -2.48 2.81 -5.52
CA VAL A 104 -1.28 2.23 -6.13
C VAL A 104 -0.84 3.10 -7.30
N ALA A 105 0.37 3.62 -7.23
CA ALA A 105 1.03 4.33 -8.32
C ALA A 105 1.59 3.34 -9.36
N PHE A 106 2.36 2.35 -8.90
CA PHE A 106 2.86 1.24 -9.73
C PHE A 106 3.40 0.09 -8.85
N PHE A 107 3.76 -1.01 -9.50
CA PHE A 107 4.32 -2.20 -8.86
C PHE A 107 5.82 -2.35 -9.14
N ASN A 108 6.52 -3.19 -8.35
CA ASN A 108 7.91 -3.60 -8.61
C ASN A 108 8.01 -4.73 -9.66
N ASP A 109 7.00 -4.93 -10.50
CA ASP A 109 6.99 -5.91 -11.60
C ASP A 109 6.80 -5.27 -12.98
N VAL A 110 6.76 -3.94 -13.04
CA VAL A 110 6.78 -3.21 -14.30
C VAL A 110 8.15 -3.41 -14.94
N ASP A 111 8.17 -3.65 -16.25
CA ASP A 111 9.32 -3.82 -17.15
C ASP A 111 10.61 -3.16 -16.59
N PRO A 112 11.78 -3.82 -16.56
CA PRO A 112 13.04 -3.21 -16.15
C PRO A 112 13.31 -1.82 -16.77
N ALA A 113 12.80 -1.55 -17.98
CA ALA A 113 12.86 -0.24 -18.63
C ALA A 113 12.12 0.88 -17.87
N ALA A 114 11.12 0.54 -17.04
CA ALA A 114 10.37 1.47 -16.20
C ALA A 114 11.13 1.93 -14.96
N LYS A 115 12.32 1.35 -14.66
CA LYS A 115 13.25 1.79 -13.61
C LYS A 115 12.57 2.13 -12.27
N HIS A 116 11.73 1.24 -11.75
CA HIS A 116 10.92 1.49 -10.53
C HIS A 116 11.75 1.98 -9.34
N THR A 117 12.97 1.45 -9.19
CA THR A 117 13.96 1.90 -8.19
C THR A 117 14.26 3.39 -8.32
N SER A 118 14.67 3.87 -9.50
CA SER A 118 15.01 5.29 -9.68
C SER A 118 13.79 6.20 -9.57
N ARG A 119 12.62 5.73 -10.02
CA ARG A 119 11.37 6.49 -9.91
C ARG A 119 10.98 6.73 -8.46
N SER A 120 10.94 5.66 -7.65
CA SER A 120 10.59 5.77 -6.23
C SER A 120 11.61 6.57 -5.44
N MET A 121 12.91 6.38 -5.67
CA MET A 121 13.94 7.19 -4.99
C MET A 121 13.86 8.68 -5.35
N ASN A 122 13.30 9.02 -6.52
CA ASN A 122 13.03 10.40 -6.95
C ASN A 122 11.52 10.71 -6.95
N ALA A 123 10.74 10.14 -6.02
CA ALA A 123 9.28 10.24 -6.03
C ALA A 123 8.75 11.68 -6.09
N ALA A 124 9.46 12.64 -5.50
CA ALA A 124 9.08 14.05 -5.50
C ALA A 124 9.11 14.70 -6.89
N ASN A 125 9.95 14.22 -7.81
CA ASN A 125 10.12 14.79 -9.14
C ASN A 125 9.82 13.79 -10.28
N ASP A 126 9.52 12.53 -9.95
CA ASP A 126 9.19 11.52 -10.95
C ASP A 126 7.82 11.84 -11.56
N ARG A 127 7.80 12.05 -12.88
CA ARG A 127 6.60 12.45 -13.63
C ARG A 127 5.45 11.47 -13.46
N ALA A 128 5.71 10.16 -13.41
CA ALA A 128 4.64 9.18 -13.26
C ALA A 128 4.03 9.21 -11.85
N ILE A 129 4.86 9.34 -10.82
CA ILE A 129 4.41 9.49 -9.43
C ILE A 129 3.66 10.81 -9.26
N CYS A 130 4.17 11.92 -9.81
CA CYS A 130 3.50 13.22 -9.76
C CYS A 130 2.14 13.18 -10.49
N SER A 131 2.07 12.61 -11.70
CA SER A 131 0.79 12.44 -12.39
C SER A 131 -0.17 11.55 -11.60
N ALA A 132 0.31 10.50 -10.92
CA ALA A 132 -0.54 9.63 -10.11
C ALA A 132 -1.04 10.36 -8.85
N LYS A 133 -0.16 11.15 -8.22
CA LYS A 133 -0.47 12.02 -7.09
C LYS A 133 -1.61 12.97 -7.44
N ILE A 134 -1.54 13.64 -8.59
CA ILE A 134 -2.60 14.54 -9.08
C ILE A 134 -3.87 13.75 -9.44
N ALA A 135 -3.75 12.61 -10.11
CA ALA A 135 -4.90 11.80 -10.51
C ALA A 135 -5.73 11.30 -9.30
N PHE A 136 -5.06 11.04 -8.18
CA PHE A 136 -5.70 10.68 -6.91
C PHE A 136 -6.10 11.88 -6.03
N GLY A 137 -5.72 13.12 -6.40
CA GLY A 137 -5.91 14.31 -5.57
C GLY A 137 -5.08 14.30 -4.28
N VAL A 138 -3.95 13.59 -4.25
CA VAL A 138 -3.03 13.51 -3.11
C VAL A 138 -2.23 14.81 -2.96
N ASP A 139 -2.00 15.53 -4.05
CA ASP A 139 -1.35 16.83 -4.08
C ASP A 139 -2.07 17.90 -3.24
N GLN A 140 -3.36 17.71 -3.00
CA GLN A 140 -4.17 18.59 -2.16
C GLN A 140 -4.17 18.21 -0.67
N ASP A 141 -3.53 17.09 -0.31
CA ASP A 141 -3.50 16.57 1.06
C ASP A 141 -2.09 16.09 1.46
N PRO A 142 -1.28 16.97 2.08
CA PRO A 142 0.07 16.63 2.53
C PRO A 142 0.12 15.47 3.53
N SER A 143 -0.95 15.28 4.32
CA SER A 143 -1.03 14.16 5.27
C SER A 143 -1.13 12.82 4.54
N LEU A 144 -1.81 12.79 3.39
CA LEU A 144 -1.88 11.61 2.54
C LEU A 144 -0.54 11.35 1.85
N ASP A 145 0.11 12.40 1.35
CA ASP A 145 1.42 12.30 0.68
C ASP A 145 2.48 11.62 1.58
N SER A 146 2.45 11.92 2.89
CA SER A 146 3.34 11.32 3.89
C SER A 146 3.19 9.80 4.07
N THR A 147 2.11 9.21 3.55
CA THR A 147 1.84 7.77 3.67
C THR A 147 2.46 6.93 2.55
N LEU A 148 3.11 7.57 1.58
CA LEU A 148 3.72 6.90 0.43
C LEU A 148 4.78 5.89 0.90
N ALA A 149 4.56 4.62 0.59
CA ALA A 149 5.49 3.55 0.90
C ALA A 149 5.29 2.36 -0.05
N TRP A 150 6.23 1.43 0.00
CA TRP A 150 6.10 0.14 -0.67
C TRP A 150 5.38 -0.86 0.24
N TYR A 151 4.34 -1.51 -0.27
CA TYR A 151 3.52 -2.49 0.45
C TYR A 151 3.60 -3.85 -0.24
N ARG A 152 3.91 -4.91 0.52
CA ARG A 152 3.99 -6.27 -0.02
C ARG A 152 2.61 -6.73 -0.49
N TRP A 153 2.53 -7.30 -1.69
CA TRP A 153 1.29 -7.75 -2.30
C TRP A 153 1.21 -9.28 -2.38
N PRO A 154 0.02 -9.90 -2.18
CA PRO A 154 -1.25 -9.29 -1.77
C PRO A 154 -1.27 -8.80 -0.32
N LEU A 155 -2.19 -7.87 -0.02
CA LEU A 155 -2.33 -7.20 1.29
C LEU A 155 -2.95 -8.07 2.40
N THR A 156 -2.96 -9.40 2.25
CA THR A 156 -3.56 -10.31 3.24
C THR A 156 -2.93 -10.16 4.63
N TRP A 157 -1.64 -9.82 4.70
CA TRP A 157 -0.92 -9.58 5.95
C TRP A 157 -1.48 -8.40 6.76
N VAL A 158 -2.16 -7.44 6.13
CA VAL A 158 -2.72 -6.26 6.82
C VAL A 158 -3.91 -6.66 7.69
N TYR A 159 -4.72 -7.62 7.23
CA TYR A 159 -5.79 -8.20 8.03
C TYR A 159 -5.26 -8.82 9.32
N TYR A 160 -4.22 -9.65 9.22
CA TYR A 160 -3.59 -10.29 10.38
C TYR A 160 -2.99 -9.24 11.33
N GLU A 161 -2.33 -8.20 10.80
CA GLU A 161 -1.80 -7.11 11.63
C GLU A 161 -2.92 -6.34 12.38
N ARG A 162 -4.07 -6.11 11.73
CA ARG A 162 -5.25 -5.51 12.38
C ARG A 162 -5.76 -6.40 13.52
N MET A 163 -5.85 -7.70 13.29
CA MET A 163 -6.29 -8.68 14.30
C MET A 163 -5.31 -8.75 15.48
N GLU A 164 -4.00 -8.77 15.22
CA GLU A 164 -2.95 -8.73 16.24
C GLU A 164 -3.07 -7.47 17.12
N ARG A 165 -3.27 -6.29 16.51
CA ARG A 165 -3.46 -5.04 17.25
C ARG A 165 -4.74 -5.03 18.07
N LYS A 166 -5.85 -5.57 17.54
CA LYS A 166 -7.11 -5.70 18.28
C LYS A 166 -6.91 -6.59 19.51
N LYS A 167 -6.28 -7.76 19.34
CA LYS A 167 -5.94 -8.68 20.45
C LYS A 167 -5.06 -7.99 21.50
N ALA A 168 -4.00 -7.30 21.09
CA ALA A 168 -3.12 -6.58 22.01
C ALA A 168 -3.88 -5.50 22.82
N ARG A 169 -4.79 -4.75 22.19
CA ARG A 169 -5.65 -3.78 22.88
C ARG A 169 -6.63 -4.45 23.84
N TRP A 170 -7.17 -5.61 23.47
CA TRP A 170 -8.10 -6.37 24.30
C TRP A 170 -7.43 -6.87 25.59
N VAL A 171 -6.24 -7.46 25.42
CA VAL A 171 -5.38 -7.90 26.54
C VAL A 171 -4.99 -6.72 27.42
N ALA A 172 -4.60 -5.58 26.82
CA ALA A 172 -4.25 -4.37 27.57
C ALA A 172 -5.41 -3.80 28.40
N LYS A 173 -6.66 -4.11 28.03
CA LYS A 173 -7.86 -3.78 28.81
C LYS A 173 -8.18 -4.81 29.91
N GLY A 174 -7.32 -5.80 30.13
CA GLY A 174 -7.50 -6.85 31.15
C GLY A 174 -8.58 -7.88 30.80
N ARG A 175 -8.97 -7.98 29.52
CA ARG A 175 -10.01 -8.91 29.07
C ARG A 175 -9.41 -10.21 28.54
N ASP A 176 -10.11 -11.32 28.74
CA ASP A 176 -9.71 -12.61 28.20
C ASP A 176 -9.88 -12.65 26.67
N ILE A 177 -8.87 -13.16 25.95
CA ILE A 177 -8.89 -13.28 24.49
C ILE A 177 -9.97 -14.26 24.03
N THR A 178 -10.33 -15.25 24.85
CA THR A 178 -11.37 -16.24 24.54
C THR A 178 -12.78 -15.64 24.47
N GLU A 179 -12.99 -14.46 25.04
CA GLU A 179 -14.25 -13.70 24.96
C GLU A 179 -14.37 -12.86 23.67
N MET A 180 -13.33 -12.82 22.83
CA MET A 180 -13.31 -11.97 21.63
C MET A 180 -14.20 -12.49 20.49
N ASP A 181 -14.59 -13.77 20.51
CA ASP A 181 -15.35 -14.42 19.43
C ASP A 181 -16.88 -14.23 19.52
N GLY A 182 -17.39 -13.54 20.55
CA GLY A 182 -18.83 -13.37 20.80
C GLY A 182 -19.51 -12.16 20.12
N GLY A 183 -18.81 -11.37 19.30
CA GLY A 183 -19.32 -10.07 18.84
C GLY A 183 -18.83 -9.65 17.46
N PHE A 184 -19.17 -10.43 16.43
CA PHE A 184 -19.13 -9.93 15.04
C PHE A 184 -20.42 -9.12 14.77
N SER A 185 -20.50 -7.91 15.32
CA SER A 185 -21.34 -6.85 14.74
C SER A 185 -20.45 -5.65 14.42
N ASP A 186 -20.31 -5.35 13.13
CA ASP A 186 -19.71 -4.11 12.63
C ASP A 186 -20.66 -2.95 12.94
N SER A 187 -20.79 -2.61 14.21
CA SER A 187 -21.58 -1.50 14.71
C SER A 187 -20.75 -0.65 15.67
N GLU A 188 -19.59 -0.19 15.21
CA GLU A 188 -19.10 1.12 15.68
C GLU A 188 -19.63 2.15 14.68
N SER A 189 -20.92 2.48 14.85
CA SER A 189 -21.48 3.73 14.40
C SER A 189 -20.67 4.86 15.03
N GLU A 190 -20.02 5.67 14.19
CA GLU A 190 -19.49 6.97 14.60
C GLU A 190 -20.67 7.85 15.05
N THR A 191 -21.00 7.80 16.34
CA THR A 191 -21.76 8.85 17.02
C THR A 191 -20.79 9.75 17.77
N GLU A 192 -20.66 10.97 17.23
CA GLU A 192 -20.48 12.27 17.88
C GLU A 192 -19.54 12.42 19.09
N CYS A 193 -18.51 13.24 18.93
CA CYS A 193 -18.45 14.60 19.48
C CYS A 193 -17.46 15.46 18.66
#